data_AF-A0A165IT92-F1
#
_entry.id   AF-A0A165IT92-F1
#
_cell.length_a   1.000
_cell.length_b   1.000
_cell.length_c   1.000
_cell.angle_alpha   90.00
_cell.angle_beta   90.00
_cell.angle_gamma   90.00
#
_symmetry.space_group_name_H-M   'P 1'
#
loop_
_entity.id
_entity.type
_entity.pdbx_description
1 polymer ?
#
loop_
_entity_poly.entity_id
_entity_poly.type
_entity_poly.pdbx_seq_one_letter_code
_entity_poly.pdbx_strand_id
1 'polypeptide(L)'
;MREVLDPNRRRKGDSVVFCHHVTITPTGARLDGPNPIKANRVLRQYDTKLQYFLRVKFTDEDFAGQFRWHRGVDGHQFVAQRVGGILKRGLELAGRDFRFLGYSLSALHTYSAWFITDFYAGAASPDGGNCQSNVCITPEYIRASLGDFSEVMNCPSLFGARMALAFSATDSTVLLDPSEIEQIPDIYSEDGNLMTDGCSPISPELGVEMNAYLFRNKARIAEWEDVVNVYQFRQGGAKGVVFVDSSLAGRRVMRLRPSQIKFPAFQSLTVEVANYARPSRMYLNRPLIMTLETLGVRCKAFMRLQEHVLRDSHAAATSIRDFIPILGKLGTQYSLRYVLEQLTDLQCGFRDDCSENDGIVLDDIFFTEMVQSVLWEILRSIKYNARIAVPESWTLLGLADNDNILQEGQVMAYIVDDEYKNGKWLEGPALICRSPVMHPGDVQMVTAISPPQGSAPARNPLVNSIVFSTQGQRSLATCLAAGDFDGDSYHISQHEPLFITHPHLPAPAAEGAADRHRIEGRDGTIDDVADFFVDYINSDTVGLLARQHLIIADQSWKGVKSPKCLDLAAMYSRAVDFPKT
;
A
#
# COMPACT_ATOMS: atom_id res chain seq x y z
N MET A 1 -9.93 -27.32 24.02
CA MET A 1 -9.94 -25.87 23.70
C MET A 1 -8.68 -25.11 24.13
N ARG A 2 -7.93 -25.51 25.18
CA ARG A 2 -6.64 -24.86 25.55
C ARG A 2 -5.43 -25.27 24.70
N GLU A 3 -5.54 -26.31 23.86
CA GLU A 3 -4.45 -26.80 23.00
C GLU A 3 -4.33 -26.10 21.63
N VAL A 4 -5.23 -25.18 21.28
CA VAL A 4 -5.25 -24.50 19.97
C VAL A 4 -4.46 -23.17 19.97
N LEU A 5 -3.99 -22.73 21.15
CA LEU A 5 -3.24 -21.48 21.32
C LEU A 5 -1.85 -21.74 21.94
N ASP A 6 -1.09 -22.67 21.38
CA ASP A 6 0.35 -22.72 21.67
C ASP A 6 1.08 -21.72 20.74
N PRO A 7 1.53 -20.56 21.24
CA PRO A 7 2.27 -19.58 20.44
C PRO A 7 3.60 -20.12 19.88
N ASN A 8 4.05 -21.29 20.34
CA ASN A 8 5.29 -21.93 19.89
C ASN A 8 5.07 -22.95 18.76
N ARG A 9 3.83 -23.31 18.41
CA ARG A 9 3.55 -24.28 17.34
C ARG A 9 3.49 -23.60 15.98
N ARG A 10 4.63 -23.07 15.52
CA ARG A 10 4.76 -22.44 14.19
C ARG A 10 4.99 -23.49 13.11
N ARG A 11 4.26 -23.38 12.00
CA ARG A 11 4.61 -24.07 10.75
C ARG A 11 5.58 -23.18 9.97
N LYS A 12 6.63 -23.77 9.38
CA LYS A 12 7.54 -23.06 8.46
C LYS A 12 6.71 -22.42 7.34
N GLY A 13 6.76 -21.08 7.20
CA GLY A 13 6.10 -20.36 6.12
C GLY A 13 4.95 -19.41 6.52
N ASP A 14 4.63 -19.28 7.81
CA ASP A 14 3.65 -18.26 8.22
C ASP A 14 4.22 -16.85 8.04
N SER A 15 3.51 -16.02 7.29
CA SER A 15 3.85 -14.60 7.12
C SER A 15 3.60 -13.77 8.38
N VAL A 16 3.10 -14.38 9.45
CA VAL A 16 2.81 -13.73 10.73
C VAL A 16 3.85 -14.15 11.76
N VAL A 17 4.47 -13.16 12.41
CA VAL A 17 5.41 -13.32 13.52
C VAL A 17 4.92 -12.56 14.74
N PHE A 18 5.30 -13.02 15.93
CA PHE A 18 4.96 -12.36 17.19
C PHE A 18 6.10 -11.44 17.62
N CYS A 19 5.79 -10.19 17.95
CA CYS A 19 6.79 -9.18 18.32
C CYS A 19 6.34 -8.35 19.53
N HIS A 20 7.28 -8.06 20.43
CA HIS A 20 7.06 -7.13 21.55
C HIS A 20 7.08 -5.68 21.08
N HIS A 21 6.24 -4.87 21.71
CA HIS A 21 6.07 -3.47 21.38
C HIS A 21 6.35 -2.58 22.59
N VAL A 22 6.97 -1.44 22.35
CA VAL A 22 7.09 -0.36 23.34
C VAL A 22 6.51 0.91 22.73
N THR A 23 5.57 1.52 23.44
CA THR A 23 5.03 2.83 23.08
C THR A 23 5.62 3.87 24.01
N ILE A 24 6.43 4.77 23.47
CA ILE A 24 7.05 5.88 24.19
C ILE A 24 6.13 7.10 24.07
N THR A 25 5.77 7.65 25.23
CA THR A 25 5.02 8.91 25.35
C THR A 25 5.93 9.99 25.95
N PRO A 26 5.50 11.27 25.97
CA PRO A 26 6.26 12.33 26.62
C PRO A 26 6.66 12.03 28.06
N THR A 27 5.75 11.45 28.84
CA THR A 27 5.96 11.22 30.27
C THR A 27 6.34 9.78 30.61
N GLY A 28 6.09 8.82 29.71
CA GLY A 28 6.21 7.41 30.05
C GLY A 28 6.60 6.48 28.91
N ALA A 29 6.53 5.19 29.22
CA ALA A 29 6.67 4.09 28.27
C ALA A 29 5.64 3.02 28.63
N ARG A 30 4.95 2.49 27.63
CA ARG A 30 3.99 1.38 27.76
C ARG A 30 4.52 0.16 27.02
N LEU A 31 4.65 -0.95 27.75
CA LEU A 31 5.07 -2.23 27.19
C LEU A 31 3.83 -3.02 26.75
N ASP A 32 3.88 -3.65 25.59
CA ASP A 32 2.77 -4.44 25.04
C ASP A 32 3.28 -5.65 24.22
N GLY A 33 2.39 -6.61 24.01
CA GLY A 33 2.62 -7.81 23.21
C GLY A 33 3.18 -9.02 23.98
N PRO A 34 3.65 -10.06 23.27
CA PRO A 34 3.97 -10.02 21.86
C PRO A 34 2.70 -10.10 20.98
N ASN A 35 2.57 -9.19 20.02
CA ASN A 35 1.42 -9.08 19.12
C ASN A 35 1.73 -9.72 17.76
N PRO A 36 0.74 -10.34 17.09
CA PRO A 36 0.92 -10.87 15.74
C PRO A 36 1.08 -9.72 14.74
N ILE A 37 2.14 -9.78 13.94
CA ILE A 37 2.43 -8.83 12.87
C ILE A 37 2.85 -9.56 11.61
N LYS A 38 2.63 -8.97 10.44
CA LYS A 38 3.20 -9.50 9.20
C LYS A 38 4.71 -9.31 9.19
N ALA A 39 5.45 -10.37 8.92
CA ALA A 39 6.90 -10.39 8.91
C ALA A 39 7.47 -9.56 7.74
N ASN A 40 8.65 -9.00 7.97
CA ASN A 40 9.49 -8.42 6.93
C ASN A 40 10.71 -9.33 6.68
N ARG A 41 11.55 -8.96 5.71
CA ARG A 41 12.73 -9.75 5.30
C ARG A 41 13.65 -10.06 6.48
N VAL A 42 13.97 -9.03 7.27
CA VAL A 42 14.89 -9.14 8.39
C VAL A 42 14.33 -10.08 9.46
N LEU A 43 13.06 -9.91 9.84
CA LEU A 43 12.44 -10.78 10.86
C LEU A 43 12.35 -12.24 10.42
N ARG A 44 12.14 -12.50 9.12
CA ARG A 44 12.14 -13.88 8.57
C ARG A 44 13.50 -14.55 8.67
N GLN A 45 14.58 -13.81 8.46
CA GLN A 45 15.95 -14.34 8.56
C GLN A 45 16.30 -14.77 10.00
N TYR A 46 15.64 -14.19 10.99
CA TYR A 46 15.88 -14.42 12.42
C TYR A 46 14.62 -14.91 13.16
N ASP A 47 13.80 -15.73 12.51
CA ASP A 47 12.49 -16.18 13.00
C ASP A 47 12.50 -16.91 14.37
N THR A 48 13.62 -17.55 14.71
CA THR A 48 13.89 -18.21 16.01
C THR A 48 14.49 -17.27 17.06
N LYS A 49 14.77 -16.02 16.70
CA LYS A 49 15.45 -15.00 17.52
C LYS A 49 14.62 -13.71 17.63
N LEU A 50 13.31 -13.78 17.43
CA LEU A 50 12.43 -12.59 17.46
C LEU A 50 12.36 -11.89 18.82
N GLN A 51 12.68 -12.58 19.92
CA GLN A 51 12.77 -12.00 21.27
C GLN A 51 13.89 -10.96 21.41
N TYR A 52 14.77 -10.84 20.41
CA TYR A 52 15.81 -9.82 20.35
C TYR A 52 15.39 -8.58 19.55
N PHE A 53 14.22 -8.62 18.89
CA PHE A 53 13.66 -7.52 18.13
C PHE A 53 12.55 -6.83 18.93
N LEU A 54 12.51 -5.51 18.85
CA LEU A 54 11.56 -4.67 19.54
C LEU A 54 10.99 -3.64 18.57
N ARG A 55 9.66 -3.51 18.53
CA ARG A 55 9.01 -2.44 17.78
C ARG A 55 8.72 -1.27 18.72
N VAL A 56 9.31 -0.12 18.45
CA VAL A 56 9.16 1.08 19.26
C VAL A 56 8.29 2.08 18.51
N LYS A 57 7.23 2.59 19.14
CA LYS A 57 6.35 3.64 18.62
C LYS A 57 6.46 4.88 19.48
N PHE A 58 6.54 6.05 18.86
CA PHE A 58 6.52 7.36 19.52
C PHE A 58 5.15 8.01 19.29
N THR A 59 4.50 8.49 20.34
CA THR A 59 3.15 9.10 20.25
C THR A 59 2.91 10.05 21.42
N ASP A 60 1.87 10.86 21.33
CA ASP A 60 1.32 11.62 22.46
C ASP A 60 0.67 10.71 23.53
N GLU A 61 0.26 11.29 24.66
CA GLU A 61 -0.34 10.55 25.79
C GLU A 61 -1.71 9.94 25.45
N ASP A 62 -2.42 10.50 24.46
CA ASP A 62 -3.71 9.99 23.98
C ASP A 62 -3.56 8.83 22.98
N PHE A 63 -2.32 8.45 22.65
CA PHE A 63 -1.99 7.44 21.64
C PHE A 63 -2.57 7.74 20.24
N ALA A 64 -2.91 9.01 19.98
CA ALA A 64 -3.57 9.50 18.77
C ALA A 64 -2.61 9.63 17.57
N GLY A 65 -1.33 9.29 17.76
CA GLY A 65 -0.30 9.18 16.73
C GLY A 65 0.52 10.44 16.60
N GLN A 66 -0.08 11.55 16.16
CA GLN A 66 0.66 12.79 15.92
C GLN A 66 0.91 13.56 17.21
N PHE A 67 2.15 13.97 17.43
CA PHE A 67 2.49 14.88 18.52
C PHE A 67 1.77 16.21 18.31
N ARG A 68 1.04 16.66 19.33
CA ARG A 68 0.39 17.97 19.36
C ARG A 68 0.94 18.74 20.54
N TRP A 69 1.36 19.98 20.29
CA TRP A 69 1.86 20.86 21.34
C TRP A 69 1.17 22.22 21.30
N HIS A 70 1.02 22.83 22.48
CA HIS A 70 0.47 24.17 22.61
C HIS A 70 1.43 25.22 22.04
N ARG A 71 0.87 26.35 21.57
CA ARG A 71 1.66 27.53 21.21
C ARG A 71 2.36 28.05 22.47
N GLY A 72 3.67 27.85 22.58
CA GLY A 72 4.48 28.20 23.75
C GLY A 72 5.36 27.06 24.28
N VAL A 73 5.16 25.83 23.79
CA VAL A 73 6.05 24.70 24.08
C VAL A 73 6.98 24.47 22.89
N ASP A 74 8.27 24.30 23.16
CA ASP A 74 9.24 23.90 22.13
C ASP A 74 9.13 22.39 21.86
N GLY A 75 8.17 22.04 20.98
CA GLY A 75 7.97 20.66 20.54
C GLY A 75 9.19 20.09 19.82
N HIS A 76 9.93 20.92 19.07
CA HIS A 76 11.11 20.46 18.33
C HIS A 76 12.22 20.01 19.28
N GLN A 77 12.52 20.81 20.31
CA GLN A 77 13.49 20.45 21.33
C GLN A 77 13.08 19.17 22.07
N PHE A 78 11.78 19.04 22.40
CA PHE A 78 11.26 17.83 23.05
C PHE A 78 11.45 16.58 22.17
N VAL A 79 11.06 16.62 20.88
CA VAL A 79 11.20 15.47 19.97
C VAL A 79 12.68 15.14 19.79
N ALA A 80 13.55 16.13 19.62
CA ALA A 80 15.00 15.92 19.51
C ALA A 80 15.59 15.24 20.75
N GLN A 81 15.21 15.68 21.95
CA GLN A 81 15.75 15.11 23.19
C GLN A 81 15.16 13.74 23.53
N ARG A 82 13.83 13.60 23.45
CA ARG A 82 13.11 12.39 23.86
C ARG A 82 13.18 11.31 22.79
N VAL A 83 12.75 11.62 21.57
CA VAL A 83 12.73 10.66 20.46
C VAL A 83 14.14 10.46 19.91
N GLY A 84 14.82 11.55 19.53
CA GLY A 84 16.19 11.49 19.03
C GLY A 84 17.17 10.87 20.04
N GLY A 85 17.01 11.21 21.33
CA GLY A 85 17.81 10.61 22.39
C GLY A 85 17.66 9.08 22.51
N ILE A 86 16.43 8.55 22.36
CA ILE A 86 16.19 7.09 22.38
C ILE A 86 16.71 6.44 21.10
N LEU A 87 16.53 7.07 19.93
CA LEU A 87 17.04 6.54 18.67
C LEU A 87 18.57 6.39 18.68
N LYS A 88 19.29 7.40 19.22
CA LYS A 88 20.76 7.40 19.25
C LYS A 88 21.36 6.57 20.38
N ARG A 89 20.81 6.67 21.59
CA ARG A 89 21.37 5.97 22.78
C ARG A 89 20.79 4.57 22.98
N GLY A 90 19.66 4.25 22.37
CA GLY A 90 18.93 3.01 22.60
C GLY A 90 17.96 3.08 23.79
N LEU A 91 17.37 1.94 24.09
CA LEU A 91 16.41 1.72 25.17
C LEU A 91 16.85 0.51 25.99
N GLU A 92 17.15 0.73 27.28
CA GLU A 92 17.35 -0.37 28.23
C GLU A 92 15.99 -0.93 28.64
N LEU A 93 15.78 -2.23 28.45
CA LEU A 93 14.56 -2.92 28.85
C LEU A 93 14.88 -4.31 29.36
N ALA A 94 14.47 -4.61 30.60
CA ALA A 94 14.69 -5.90 31.25
C ALA A 94 16.17 -6.36 31.22
N GLY A 95 17.11 -5.43 31.45
CA GLY A 95 18.55 -5.69 31.45
C GLY A 95 19.16 -5.93 30.07
N ARG A 96 18.48 -5.52 28.99
CA ARG A 96 19.00 -5.57 27.61
C ARG A 96 18.97 -4.20 26.97
N ASP A 97 20.00 -3.91 26.20
CA ASP A 97 20.13 -2.65 25.45
C ASP A 97 19.62 -2.83 24.02
N PHE A 98 18.45 -2.29 23.75
CA PHE A 98 17.86 -2.27 22.42
C PHE A 98 18.34 -1.02 21.67
N ARG A 99 18.99 -1.21 20.53
CA ARG A 99 19.57 -0.13 19.70
C ARG A 99 18.78 0.03 18.40
N PHE A 100 18.72 1.25 17.88
CA PHE A 100 17.99 1.55 16.65
C PHE A 100 18.54 0.75 15.46
N LEU A 101 17.64 0.04 14.78
CA LEU A 101 17.95 -0.81 13.63
C LEU A 101 17.55 -0.12 12.32
N GLY A 102 16.31 0.35 12.22
CA GLY A 102 15.73 0.96 11.03
C GLY A 102 14.22 1.11 11.12
N TYR A 103 13.56 1.47 10.03
CA TYR A 103 12.09 1.58 9.94
C TYR A 103 11.61 1.16 8.55
N SER A 104 10.32 0.86 8.37
CA SER A 104 9.69 0.87 7.04
C SER A 104 9.11 2.26 6.77
N LEU A 105 8.91 2.65 5.50
CA LEU A 105 8.26 3.93 5.18
C LEU A 105 6.86 4.04 5.81
N SER A 106 6.10 2.93 5.83
CA SER A 106 4.81 2.85 6.54
C SER A 106 4.94 3.02 8.06
N ALA A 107 6.04 2.54 8.66
CA ALA A 107 6.30 2.71 10.08
C ALA A 107 6.72 4.16 10.40
N LEU A 108 7.48 4.82 9.51
CA LEU A 108 7.83 6.23 9.63
C LEU A 108 6.58 7.13 9.71
N HIS A 109 5.59 6.91 8.85
CA HIS A 109 4.29 7.64 8.91
C HIS A 109 3.50 7.42 10.21
N THR A 110 3.84 6.39 11.00
CA THR A 110 3.22 6.10 12.30
C THR A 110 4.21 6.29 13.46
N TYR A 111 5.30 7.01 13.20
CA TYR A 111 6.41 7.28 14.12
C TYR A 111 6.89 6.03 14.85
N SER A 112 7.06 4.96 14.09
CA SER A 112 7.49 3.66 14.59
C SER A 112 8.81 3.22 13.96
N ALA A 113 9.64 2.54 14.75
CA ALA A 113 10.95 2.05 14.36
C ALA A 113 11.24 0.66 14.95
N TRP A 114 12.17 -0.04 14.34
CA TRP A 114 12.73 -1.31 14.78
C TRP A 114 13.97 -1.08 15.62
N PHE A 115 14.04 -1.78 16.73
CA PHE A 115 15.20 -1.85 17.61
C PHE A 115 15.61 -3.31 17.81
N ILE A 116 16.88 -3.52 18.11
CA ILE A 116 17.46 -4.85 18.31
C ILE A 116 18.48 -4.82 19.45
N THR A 117 18.52 -5.88 20.25
CA THR A 117 19.60 -6.15 21.20
C THR A 117 20.49 -7.27 20.66
N ASP A 118 21.78 -7.21 20.98
CA ASP A 118 22.77 -8.12 20.41
C ASP A 118 22.51 -9.57 20.78
N PHE A 119 22.78 -10.47 19.84
CA PHE A 119 22.71 -11.91 20.08
C PHE A 119 23.68 -12.68 19.20
N TYR A 120 23.91 -13.94 19.55
CA TYR A 120 24.71 -14.85 18.75
C TYR A 120 23.82 -15.78 17.91
N ALA A 121 24.16 -15.89 16.63
CA ALA A 121 23.55 -16.84 15.71
C ALA A 121 24.62 -17.54 14.88
N GLY A 122 24.37 -18.78 14.46
CA GLY A 122 25.26 -19.46 13.51
C GLY A 122 25.32 -18.66 12.21
N ALA A 123 26.51 -18.49 11.64
CA ALA A 123 26.63 -17.89 10.32
C ALA A 123 25.80 -18.72 9.33
N ALA A 124 24.84 -18.09 8.65
CA ALA A 124 24.18 -18.71 7.53
C ALA A 124 25.23 -18.88 6.43
N SER A 125 25.71 -20.11 6.22
CA SER A 125 26.51 -20.40 5.04
C SER A 125 25.63 -20.25 3.81
N PRO A 126 26.06 -19.52 2.77
CA PRO A 126 25.35 -19.46 1.49
C PRO A 126 25.03 -20.86 0.92
N ASP A 127 25.85 -21.86 1.25
CA ASP A 127 25.80 -23.21 0.71
C ASP A 127 25.18 -24.26 1.67
N GLY A 128 24.51 -23.83 2.75
CA GLY A 128 23.86 -24.75 3.69
C GLY A 128 24.82 -25.63 4.52
N GLY A 129 26.12 -25.37 4.47
CA GLY A 129 27.12 -25.99 5.34
C GLY A 129 27.04 -25.46 6.77
N ASN A 130 27.16 -26.34 7.76
CA ASN A 130 27.25 -25.96 9.18
C ASN A 130 28.55 -25.14 9.42
N CYS A 131 28.45 -23.80 9.45
CA CYS A 131 29.51 -22.96 9.98
C CYS A 131 29.54 -23.10 11.51
N GLN A 132 30.64 -23.62 12.05
CA GLN A 132 30.81 -23.85 13.49
C GLN A 132 31.03 -22.57 14.33
N SER A 133 31.07 -21.38 13.72
CA SER A 133 31.25 -20.11 14.42
C SER A 133 29.94 -19.35 14.58
N ASN A 134 29.55 -19.11 15.84
CA ASN A 134 28.51 -18.14 16.17
C ASN A 134 29.02 -16.73 15.87
N VAL A 135 28.27 -15.97 15.08
CA VAL A 135 28.52 -14.55 14.78
C VAL A 135 27.68 -13.69 15.72
N CYS A 136 28.27 -12.61 16.22
CA CYS A 136 27.52 -11.60 16.98
C CYS A 136 26.70 -10.76 16.00
N ILE A 137 25.39 -10.86 16.11
CA ILE A 137 24.42 -10.10 15.33
C ILE A 137 24.15 -8.79 16.05
N THR A 138 24.61 -7.69 15.46
CA THR A 138 24.39 -6.31 15.93
C THR A 138 23.49 -5.56 14.93
N PRO A 139 22.97 -4.37 15.26
CA PRO A 139 22.27 -3.53 14.30
C PRO A 139 23.12 -3.24 13.05
N GLU A 140 24.41 -2.97 13.23
CA GLU A 140 25.36 -2.68 12.15
C GLU A 140 25.55 -3.89 11.23
N TYR A 141 25.66 -5.09 11.81
CA TYR A 141 25.77 -6.33 11.04
C TYR A 141 24.57 -6.52 10.12
N ILE A 142 23.35 -6.35 10.65
CA ILE A 142 22.13 -6.49 9.85
C ILE A 142 22.09 -5.45 8.75
N ARG A 143 22.35 -4.17 9.06
CA ARG A 143 22.36 -3.08 8.07
C ARG A 143 23.34 -3.35 6.94
N ALA A 144 24.56 -3.79 7.26
CA ALA A 144 25.58 -4.14 6.27
C ALA A 144 25.16 -5.31 5.37
N SER A 145 24.31 -6.23 5.87
CA SER A 145 23.80 -7.35 5.06
C SER A 145 22.63 -6.99 4.12
N LEU A 146 22.05 -5.78 4.22
CA LEU A 146 20.86 -5.42 3.43
C LEU A 146 21.19 -5.10 1.96
N GLY A 147 22.40 -4.63 1.68
CA GLY A 147 22.87 -4.23 0.36
C GLY A 147 23.94 -3.13 0.42
N ASP A 148 24.31 -2.62 -0.75
CA ASP A 148 25.25 -1.52 -0.89
C ASP A 148 24.50 -0.19 -0.94
N PHE A 149 24.79 0.70 0.01
CA PHE A 149 24.17 2.03 0.10
C PHE A 149 25.13 3.18 -0.25
N SER A 150 26.36 2.88 -0.66
CA SER A 150 27.43 3.88 -0.87
C SER A 150 27.01 5.08 -1.71
N GLU A 151 26.19 4.87 -2.75
CA GLU A 151 25.71 5.95 -3.63
C GLU A 151 24.69 6.90 -2.98
N VAL A 152 24.06 6.51 -1.87
CA VAL A 152 22.98 7.27 -1.21
C VAL A 152 23.30 7.68 0.22
N MET A 153 24.41 7.20 0.81
CA MET A 153 24.73 7.46 2.22
C MET A 153 24.88 8.94 2.53
N ASN A 154 25.34 9.78 1.60
CA ASN A 154 25.45 11.22 1.81
C ASN A 154 24.09 11.95 1.94
N CYS A 155 22.96 11.27 1.73
CA CYS A 155 21.61 11.81 1.88
C CYS A 155 20.85 10.96 2.92
N PRO A 156 20.80 11.37 4.20
CA PRO A 156 20.23 10.54 5.28
C PRO A 156 18.77 10.12 5.06
N SER A 157 17.94 11.01 4.51
CA SER A 157 16.53 10.70 4.19
C SER A 157 16.43 9.59 3.15
N LEU A 158 17.17 9.70 2.05
CA LEU A 158 17.23 8.69 1.00
C LEU A 158 17.86 7.39 1.50
N PHE A 159 18.95 7.47 2.27
CA PHE A 159 19.62 6.30 2.85
C PHE A 159 18.66 5.52 3.76
N GLY A 160 17.99 6.20 4.69
CA GLY A 160 16.95 5.61 5.52
C GLY A 160 15.81 5.01 4.71
N ALA A 161 15.35 5.71 3.67
CA ALA A 161 14.30 5.22 2.76
C ALA A 161 14.73 3.98 1.95
N ARG A 162 16.00 3.84 1.58
CA ARG A 162 16.53 2.63 0.91
C ARG A 162 16.62 1.45 1.87
N MET A 163 17.17 1.66 3.05
CA MET A 163 17.19 0.66 4.12
C MET A 163 15.76 0.17 4.48
N ALA A 164 14.78 1.08 4.42
CA ALA A 164 13.39 0.79 4.75
C ALA A 164 12.71 -0.27 3.88
N LEU A 165 13.24 -0.58 2.69
CA LEU A 165 12.70 -1.63 1.82
C LEU A 165 12.73 -2.99 2.54
N ALA A 166 13.82 -3.31 3.26
CA ALA A 166 13.98 -4.60 3.95
C ALA A 166 13.03 -4.79 5.15
N PHE A 167 12.50 -3.68 5.70
CA PHE A 167 11.57 -3.70 6.84
C PHE A 167 10.10 -3.67 6.42
N SER A 168 9.81 -3.64 5.12
CA SER A 168 8.44 -3.70 4.59
C SER A 168 7.81 -5.06 4.89
N ALA A 169 6.57 -5.05 5.36
CA ALA A 169 5.79 -6.26 5.56
C ALA A 169 5.44 -6.90 4.21
N THR A 170 5.93 -8.12 3.98
CA THR A 170 5.83 -8.83 2.68
C THR A 170 5.65 -10.33 2.90
N ASP A 171 5.07 -11.02 1.91
CA ASP A 171 5.05 -12.48 1.85
C ASP A 171 6.23 -12.98 1.01
N SER A 172 7.01 -13.91 1.56
CA SER A 172 8.13 -14.51 0.82
C SER A 172 7.60 -15.55 -0.18
N THR A 173 8.12 -15.55 -1.40
CA THR A 173 7.67 -16.47 -2.46
C THR A 173 8.83 -17.34 -2.98
N VAL A 174 9.30 -17.07 -4.19
CA VAL A 174 10.28 -17.88 -4.92
C VAL A 174 11.69 -17.34 -4.69
N LEU A 175 12.65 -18.25 -4.44
CA LEU A 175 14.08 -17.95 -4.51
C LEU A 175 14.54 -18.13 -5.96
N LEU A 176 15.06 -17.07 -6.56
CA LEU A 176 15.58 -17.09 -7.93
C LEU A 176 17.08 -17.39 -7.95
N ASP A 177 17.54 -17.98 -9.05
CA ASP A 177 18.95 -18.00 -9.41
C ASP A 177 19.35 -16.68 -10.12
N PRO A 178 20.62 -16.22 -10.03
CA PRO A 178 21.04 -15.01 -10.72
C PRO A 178 20.83 -15.06 -12.24
N SER A 179 20.90 -16.25 -12.86
CA SER A 179 20.64 -16.44 -14.29
C SER A 179 19.16 -16.31 -14.67
N GLU A 180 18.27 -16.33 -13.69
CA GLU A 180 16.82 -16.16 -13.89
C GLU A 180 16.41 -14.68 -13.83
N ILE A 181 17.34 -13.77 -13.48
CA ILE A 181 17.11 -12.33 -13.40
C ILE A 181 17.72 -11.65 -14.63
N GLU A 182 16.87 -11.05 -15.45
CA GLU A 182 17.26 -10.34 -16.67
C GLU A 182 17.11 -8.83 -16.47
N GLN A 183 18.11 -8.04 -16.86
CA GLN A 183 17.95 -6.58 -16.91
C GLN A 183 17.46 -6.15 -18.29
N ILE A 184 16.45 -5.28 -18.32
CA ILE A 184 15.91 -4.67 -19.53
C ILE A 184 15.93 -3.14 -19.41
N PRO A 185 16.13 -2.38 -20.49
CA PRO A 185 16.17 -0.92 -20.43
C PRO A 185 14.79 -0.36 -20.07
N ASP A 186 14.72 0.80 -19.44
CA ASP A 186 13.47 1.56 -19.31
C ASP A 186 12.98 2.09 -20.67
N ILE A 187 11.66 2.30 -20.81
CA ILE A 187 11.07 2.97 -21.97
C ILE A 187 10.98 4.47 -21.67
N TYR A 188 11.43 5.28 -22.62
CA TYR A 188 11.39 6.74 -22.54
C TYR A 188 10.60 7.30 -23.72
N SER A 189 9.92 8.42 -23.51
CA SER A 189 9.34 9.20 -24.61
C SER A 189 10.42 9.86 -25.46
N GLU A 190 10.04 10.41 -26.61
CA GLU A 190 10.96 11.18 -27.47
C GLU A 190 11.60 12.36 -26.73
N ASP A 191 10.88 12.96 -25.78
CA ASP A 191 11.34 14.07 -24.94
C ASP A 191 12.16 13.60 -23.71
N GLY A 192 12.44 12.31 -23.58
CA GLY A 192 13.25 11.74 -22.51
C GLY A 192 12.52 11.50 -21.18
N ASN A 193 11.18 11.58 -21.16
CA ASN A 193 10.41 11.27 -19.95
C ASN A 193 10.28 9.75 -19.75
N LEU A 194 10.46 9.29 -18.52
CA LEU A 194 10.35 7.87 -18.17
C LEU A 194 8.89 7.39 -18.26
N MET A 195 8.65 6.32 -19.03
CA MET A 195 7.31 5.78 -19.29
C MET A 195 7.01 4.48 -18.54
N THR A 196 8.02 3.81 -17.99
CA THR A 196 7.89 2.49 -17.33
C THR A 196 8.25 2.50 -15.84
N ASP A 197 8.22 3.67 -15.18
CA ASP A 197 8.78 3.80 -13.83
C ASP A 197 8.17 2.81 -12.82
N GLY A 198 8.94 1.78 -12.44
CA GLY A 198 8.53 0.78 -11.46
C GLY A 198 7.91 -0.49 -12.04
N CYS A 199 7.75 -0.63 -13.35
CA CYS A 199 7.00 -1.75 -13.96
C CYS A 199 7.85 -2.68 -14.85
N SER A 200 7.72 -4.00 -14.70
CA SER A 200 8.42 -4.97 -15.57
C SER A 200 7.69 -6.31 -15.68
N PRO A 201 7.98 -7.12 -16.71
CA PRO A 201 7.31 -8.41 -16.90
C PRO A 201 8.05 -9.58 -16.21
N ILE A 202 7.32 -10.66 -15.94
CA ILE A 202 7.82 -11.96 -15.44
C ILE A 202 7.26 -13.11 -16.28
N SER A 203 7.95 -14.25 -16.29
CA SER A 203 7.46 -15.42 -17.03
C SER A 203 6.20 -16.04 -16.41
N PRO A 204 5.37 -16.74 -17.20
CA PRO A 204 4.16 -17.41 -16.71
C PRO A 204 4.44 -18.40 -15.59
N GLU A 205 5.49 -19.21 -15.73
CA GLU A 205 5.86 -20.21 -14.74
C GLU A 205 6.29 -19.58 -13.40
N LEU A 206 6.96 -18.42 -13.42
CA LEU A 206 7.25 -17.68 -12.19
C LEU A 206 5.96 -17.24 -11.49
N GLY A 207 4.99 -16.70 -12.24
CA GLY A 207 3.69 -16.30 -11.71
C GLY A 207 2.93 -17.46 -11.07
N VAL A 208 2.92 -18.63 -11.72
CA VAL A 208 2.32 -19.87 -11.18
C VAL A 208 2.99 -20.29 -9.88
N GLU A 209 4.33 -20.30 -9.84
CA GLU A 209 5.06 -20.65 -8.62
C GLU A 209 4.81 -19.64 -7.50
N MET A 210 4.80 -18.34 -7.79
CA MET A 210 4.46 -17.28 -6.83
C MET A 210 3.05 -17.49 -6.24
N ASN A 211 2.04 -17.77 -7.06
CA ASN A 211 0.68 -18.07 -6.60
C ASN A 211 0.64 -19.30 -5.70
N ALA A 212 1.37 -20.36 -6.06
CA ALA A 212 1.47 -21.59 -5.26
C ALA A 212 2.14 -21.37 -3.89
N TYR A 213 2.92 -20.31 -3.70
CA TYR A 213 3.41 -19.87 -2.39
C TYR A 213 2.41 -18.98 -1.66
N LEU A 214 1.87 -17.96 -2.34
CA LEU A 214 0.96 -16.97 -1.74
C LEU A 214 -0.34 -17.59 -1.21
N PHE A 215 -0.87 -18.60 -1.89
CA PHE A 215 -2.19 -19.16 -1.60
C PHE A 215 -2.17 -20.56 -0.98
N ARG A 216 -0.98 -21.14 -0.73
CA ARG A 216 -0.83 -22.52 -0.21
C ARG A 216 -1.63 -22.83 1.05
N ASN A 217 -1.75 -21.85 1.94
CA ASN A 217 -2.38 -22.02 3.25
C ASN A 217 -3.79 -21.42 3.32
N LYS A 218 -4.35 -20.97 2.19
CA LYS A 218 -5.72 -20.44 2.18
C LYS A 218 -6.71 -21.60 2.10
N ALA A 219 -7.56 -21.70 3.12
CA ALA A 219 -8.61 -22.73 3.19
C ALA A 219 -9.68 -22.56 2.10
N ARG A 220 -9.92 -21.32 1.65
CA ARG A 220 -10.75 -20.96 0.50
C ARG A 220 -10.02 -19.86 -0.27
N ILE A 221 -9.92 -20.03 -1.58
CA ILE A 221 -9.36 -19.05 -2.52
C ILE A 221 -10.55 -18.51 -3.31
N ALA A 222 -10.63 -17.20 -3.51
CA ALA A 222 -11.66 -16.63 -4.37
C ALA A 222 -11.36 -16.96 -5.84
N GLU A 223 -12.37 -17.05 -6.71
CA GLU A 223 -12.17 -17.37 -8.15
C GLU A 223 -11.16 -16.41 -8.82
N TRP A 224 -11.18 -15.12 -8.45
CA TRP A 224 -10.22 -14.14 -8.97
C TRP A 224 -8.80 -14.31 -8.40
N GLU A 225 -8.65 -14.94 -7.23
CA GLU A 225 -7.33 -15.20 -6.63
C GLU A 225 -6.58 -16.31 -7.38
N ASP A 226 -7.29 -17.24 -8.01
CA ASP A 226 -6.69 -18.29 -8.86
C ASP A 226 -6.04 -17.71 -10.13
N VAL A 227 -6.47 -16.53 -10.56
CA VAL A 227 -6.02 -15.88 -11.80
C VAL A 227 -5.13 -14.65 -11.57
N VAL A 228 -4.61 -14.46 -10.35
CA VAL A 228 -3.70 -13.35 -10.04
C VAL A 228 -2.45 -13.47 -10.89
N ASN A 229 -2.11 -12.38 -11.58
CA ASN A 229 -0.96 -12.32 -12.48
C ASN A 229 -0.23 -10.97 -12.46
N VAL A 230 -0.48 -10.14 -11.43
CA VAL A 230 0.13 -8.84 -11.21
C VAL A 230 0.46 -8.67 -9.73
N TYR A 231 1.71 -8.31 -9.43
CA TYR A 231 2.26 -8.32 -8.07
C TYR A 231 3.08 -7.06 -7.79
N GLN A 232 2.81 -6.43 -6.66
CA GLN A 232 3.71 -5.44 -6.09
C GLN A 232 4.84 -6.17 -5.35
N PHE A 233 6.06 -6.14 -5.90
CA PHE A 233 7.16 -6.98 -5.43
C PHE A 233 8.28 -6.19 -4.76
N ARG A 234 9.14 -6.91 -4.04
CA ARG A 234 10.45 -6.49 -3.55
C ARG A 234 11.43 -7.64 -3.73
N GLN A 235 12.65 -7.33 -4.12
CA GLN A 235 13.75 -8.30 -4.21
C GLN A 235 15.07 -7.53 -3.98
N GLY A 236 15.76 -7.79 -2.88
CA GLY A 236 16.94 -6.99 -2.53
C GLY A 236 16.63 -5.49 -2.45
N GLY A 237 17.36 -4.69 -3.21
CA GLY A 237 17.13 -3.26 -3.39
C GLY A 237 16.21 -2.91 -4.57
N ALA A 238 15.64 -3.90 -5.26
CA ALA A 238 14.63 -3.70 -6.28
C ALA A 238 13.21 -3.65 -5.68
N LYS A 239 12.38 -2.74 -6.18
CA LYS A 239 10.94 -2.68 -5.89
C LYS A 239 10.15 -2.22 -7.10
N GLY A 240 8.89 -2.63 -7.16
CA GLY A 240 7.94 -2.10 -8.12
C GLY A 240 6.72 -2.99 -8.27
N VAL A 241 6.14 -2.98 -9.47
CA VAL A 241 5.12 -3.93 -9.91
C VAL A 241 5.68 -4.83 -11.02
N VAL A 242 5.41 -6.12 -10.89
CA VAL A 242 5.67 -7.12 -11.93
C VAL A 242 4.37 -7.75 -12.40
N PHE A 243 4.32 -8.16 -13.66
CA PHE A 243 3.16 -8.81 -14.24
C PHE A 243 3.56 -9.96 -15.16
N VAL A 244 2.69 -10.97 -15.27
CA VAL A 244 2.94 -12.13 -16.13
C VAL A 244 2.80 -11.75 -17.59
N ASP A 245 3.85 -11.96 -18.36
CA ASP A 245 3.86 -11.79 -19.80
C ASP A 245 3.94 -13.16 -20.48
N SER A 246 2.86 -13.52 -21.17
CA SER A 246 2.75 -14.81 -21.88
C SER A 246 3.71 -15.00 -23.04
N SER A 247 4.39 -13.94 -23.49
CA SER A 247 5.42 -14.02 -24.53
C SER A 247 6.79 -14.47 -24.00
N LEU A 248 7.00 -14.39 -22.67
CA LEU A 248 8.26 -14.77 -22.05
C LEU A 248 8.38 -16.28 -21.93
N ALA A 249 9.44 -16.83 -22.53
CA ALA A 249 9.82 -18.22 -22.37
C ALA A 249 10.82 -18.37 -21.20
N GLY A 250 10.69 -19.46 -20.46
CA GLY A 250 11.63 -19.82 -19.39
C GLY A 250 10.94 -19.94 -18.03
N ARG A 251 11.44 -20.86 -17.20
CA ARG A 251 10.73 -21.31 -16.00
C ARG A 251 10.57 -20.25 -14.91
N ARG A 252 11.56 -19.38 -14.68
CA ARG A 252 11.51 -18.40 -13.58
C ARG A 252 12.07 -17.04 -13.97
N VAL A 253 11.85 -16.63 -15.22
CA VAL A 253 12.46 -15.39 -15.71
C VAL A 253 11.80 -14.19 -15.06
N MET A 254 12.61 -13.37 -14.40
CA MET A 254 12.22 -12.09 -13.83
C MET A 254 12.99 -10.97 -14.51
N ARG A 255 12.28 -10.06 -15.19
CA ARG A 255 12.90 -8.88 -15.77
C ARG A 255 12.87 -7.71 -14.81
N LEU A 256 13.98 -6.99 -14.71
CA LEU A 256 14.11 -5.77 -13.91
C LEU A 256 14.56 -4.61 -14.77
N ARG A 257 13.96 -3.44 -14.55
CA ARG A 257 14.36 -2.16 -15.15
C ARG A 257 15.25 -1.35 -14.21
N PRO A 258 16.15 -0.48 -14.71
CA PRO A 258 16.93 0.43 -13.89
C PRO A 258 16.09 1.23 -12.88
N SER A 259 14.92 1.73 -13.29
CA SER A 259 14.05 2.49 -12.39
C SER A 259 13.56 1.66 -11.19
N GLN A 260 13.47 0.33 -11.28
CA GLN A 260 13.06 -0.54 -10.17
C GLN A 260 14.20 -0.77 -9.16
N ILE A 261 15.46 -0.69 -9.60
CA ILE A 261 16.64 -0.95 -8.78
C ILE A 261 17.00 0.31 -8.00
N LYS A 262 16.70 0.32 -6.70
CA LYS A 262 16.89 1.50 -5.84
C LYS A 262 18.28 1.56 -5.20
N PHE A 263 18.94 0.40 -5.08
CA PHE A 263 20.33 0.21 -4.65
C PHE A 263 20.79 -1.24 -4.97
N PRO A 264 22.10 -1.52 -5.11
CA PRO A 264 22.61 -2.86 -5.37
C PRO A 264 22.45 -3.81 -4.18
N ALA A 265 21.96 -5.03 -4.40
CA ALA A 265 21.80 -6.06 -3.36
C ALA A 265 21.89 -7.48 -3.91
N PHE A 266 23.05 -7.85 -4.47
CA PHE A 266 23.24 -9.08 -5.26
C PHE A 266 22.99 -10.40 -4.52
N GLN A 267 23.02 -10.41 -3.19
CA GLN A 267 22.82 -11.61 -2.38
C GLN A 267 21.33 -11.87 -2.04
N SER A 268 20.45 -10.90 -2.28
CA SER A 268 19.03 -11.00 -1.95
C SER A 268 18.20 -11.40 -3.16
N LEU A 269 18.11 -12.70 -3.42
CA LEU A 269 17.48 -13.25 -4.63
C LEU A 269 16.02 -13.70 -4.44
N THR A 270 15.51 -13.73 -3.20
CA THR A 270 14.13 -14.10 -2.92
C THR A 270 13.15 -13.00 -3.34
N VAL A 271 12.14 -13.37 -4.13
CA VAL A 271 11.03 -12.48 -4.50
C VAL A 271 10.02 -12.42 -3.35
N GLU A 272 9.68 -11.21 -2.94
CA GLU A 272 8.76 -10.92 -1.86
C GLU A 272 7.59 -10.09 -2.39
N VAL A 273 6.36 -10.46 -2.02
CA VAL A 273 5.15 -9.78 -2.48
C VAL A 273 4.59 -8.92 -1.35
N ALA A 274 4.48 -7.62 -1.58
CA ALA A 274 3.84 -6.70 -0.63
C ALA A 274 2.33 -6.63 -0.84
N ASN A 275 1.91 -6.67 -2.09
CA ASN A 275 0.51 -6.61 -2.51
C ASN A 275 0.37 -7.29 -3.88
N TYR A 276 -0.85 -7.59 -4.29
CA TYR A 276 -1.16 -8.17 -5.59
C TYR A 276 -2.48 -7.59 -6.13
N ALA A 277 -2.70 -7.70 -7.44
CA ALA A 277 -3.92 -7.18 -8.05
C ALA A 277 -5.17 -7.90 -7.51
N ARG A 278 -6.19 -7.10 -7.20
CA ARG A 278 -7.45 -7.57 -6.63
C ARG A 278 -8.58 -6.63 -7.01
N PRO A 279 -9.82 -7.11 -7.12
CA PRO A 279 -10.94 -6.24 -7.43
C PRO A 279 -11.20 -5.33 -6.22
N SER A 280 -11.10 -4.03 -6.42
CA SER A 280 -11.40 -3.05 -5.39
C SER A 280 -12.32 -1.98 -5.95
N ARG A 281 -13.46 -1.76 -5.30
CA ARG A 281 -14.40 -0.71 -5.71
C ARG A 281 -13.77 0.66 -5.51
N MET A 282 -14.04 1.57 -6.44
CA MET A 282 -13.74 3.00 -6.24
C MET A 282 -14.74 3.59 -5.25
N TYR A 283 -14.23 4.46 -4.38
CA TYR A 283 -15.05 5.27 -3.50
C TYR A 283 -14.72 6.73 -3.71
N LEU A 284 -15.73 7.57 -3.71
CA LEU A 284 -15.55 9.00 -3.53
C LEU A 284 -14.94 9.28 -2.16
N ASN A 285 -14.30 10.44 -2.07
CA ASN A 285 -13.82 11.03 -0.83
C ASN A 285 -13.94 12.55 -0.96
N ARG A 286 -13.74 13.28 0.15
CA ARG A 286 -13.88 14.74 0.15
C ARG A 286 -13.00 15.44 -0.90
N PRO A 287 -11.68 15.19 -1.01
CA PRO A 287 -10.85 15.81 -2.05
C PRO A 287 -11.32 15.55 -3.48
N LEU A 288 -11.71 14.30 -3.78
CA LEU A 288 -12.19 13.94 -5.10
C LEU A 288 -13.52 14.62 -5.43
N ILE A 289 -14.48 14.66 -4.49
CA ILE A 289 -15.76 15.36 -4.69
C ILE A 289 -15.53 16.85 -4.97
N MET A 290 -14.71 17.53 -4.14
CA MET A 290 -14.38 18.94 -4.34
C MET A 290 -13.75 19.21 -5.71
N THR A 291 -12.87 18.31 -6.15
CA THR A 291 -12.21 18.42 -7.45
C THR A 291 -13.20 18.19 -8.60
N LEU A 292 -14.00 17.13 -8.53
CA LEU A 292 -15.01 16.81 -9.54
C LEU A 292 -16.06 17.92 -9.68
N GLU A 293 -16.53 18.48 -8.57
CA GLU A 293 -17.45 19.62 -8.58
C GLU A 293 -16.80 20.84 -9.29
N THR A 294 -15.54 21.14 -8.96
CA THR A 294 -14.77 22.22 -9.63
C THR A 294 -14.56 21.97 -11.14
N LEU A 295 -14.53 20.70 -11.55
CA LEU A 295 -14.40 20.27 -12.95
C LEU A 295 -15.76 20.08 -13.64
N GLY A 296 -16.86 20.52 -13.02
CA GLY A 296 -18.19 20.63 -13.63
C GLY A 296 -19.11 19.44 -13.41
N VAL A 297 -18.76 18.50 -12.53
CA VAL A 297 -19.68 17.43 -12.09
C VAL A 297 -20.75 18.03 -11.19
N ARG A 298 -22.01 17.76 -11.51
CA ARG A 298 -23.15 18.34 -10.78
C ARG A 298 -23.31 17.70 -9.40
N CYS A 299 -23.54 18.51 -8.37
CA CYS A 299 -23.81 18.04 -7.00
C CYS A 299 -24.89 16.94 -6.91
N LYS A 300 -25.94 17.01 -7.75
CA LYS A 300 -26.99 15.97 -7.84
C LYS A 300 -26.46 14.57 -8.21
N ALA A 301 -25.30 14.45 -8.85
CA ALA A 301 -24.66 13.16 -9.09
C ALA A 301 -24.19 12.52 -7.78
N PHE A 302 -23.48 13.28 -6.94
CA PHE A 302 -23.00 12.81 -5.63
C PHE A 302 -24.15 12.47 -4.68
N MET A 303 -25.18 13.32 -4.63
CA MET A 303 -26.35 13.08 -3.77
C MET A 303 -27.08 11.79 -4.15
N ARG A 304 -27.25 11.52 -5.45
CA ARG A 304 -27.87 10.26 -5.93
C ARG A 304 -27.03 9.03 -5.59
N LEU A 305 -25.70 9.12 -5.70
CA LEU A 305 -24.81 8.03 -5.28
C LEU A 305 -24.93 7.77 -3.79
N GLN A 306 -24.96 8.83 -2.96
CA GLN A 306 -25.16 8.70 -1.53
C GLN A 306 -26.51 8.05 -1.21
N GLU A 307 -27.61 8.51 -1.81
CA GLU A 307 -28.95 7.93 -1.62
C GLU A 307 -29.02 6.46 -2.05
N HIS A 308 -28.30 6.08 -3.13
CA HIS A 308 -28.22 4.70 -3.56
C HIS A 308 -27.49 3.83 -2.54
N VAL A 309 -26.29 4.23 -2.09
CA VAL A 309 -25.52 3.48 -1.08
C VAL A 309 -26.31 3.32 0.22
N LEU A 310 -27.05 4.34 0.66
CA LEU A 310 -27.88 4.26 1.86
C LEU A 310 -29.02 3.24 1.71
N ARG A 311 -29.75 3.30 0.58
CA ARG A 311 -30.83 2.35 0.32
C ARG A 311 -30.32 0.92 0.22
N ASP A 312 -29.24 0.71 -0.52
CA ASP A 312 -28.63 -0.61 -0.71
C ASP A 312 -28.10 -1.18 0.61
N SER A 313 -27.50 -0.35 1.46
CA SER A 313 -27.01 -0.81 2.78
C SER A 313 -28.17 -1.24 3.69
N HIS A 314 -29.28 -0.50 3.68
CA HIS A 314 -30.46 -0.88 4.46
C HIS A 314 -31.15 -2.13 3.91
N ALA A 315 -31.22 -2.28 2.59
CA ALA A 315 -31.74 -3.51 1.96
C ALA A 315 -30.83 -4.71 2.25
N ALA A 316 -29.51 -4.54 2.14
CA ALA A 316 -28.55 -5.59 2.44
C ALA A 316 -28.60 -6.07 3.91
N ALA A 317 -29.10 -5.24 4.83
CA ALA A 317 -29.23 -5.59 6.23
C ALA A 317 -30.42 -6.52 6.55
N THR A 318 -31.24 -6.89 5.57
CA THR A 318 -32.43 -7.74 5.79
C THR A 318 -32.23 -9.22 5.45
N SER A 319 -31.14 -9.56 4.76
CA SER A 319 -30.74 -10.92 4.41
C SER A 319 -29.26 -11.16 4.77
N ILE A 320 -28.89 -12.36 5.23
CA ILE A 320 -27.49 -12.69 5.52
C ILE A 320 -26.65 -12.63 4.24
N ARG A 321 -27.21 -13.12 3.14
CA ARG A 321 -26.54 -13.18 1.83
C ARG A 321 -26.03 -11.80 1.40
N ASP A 322 -26.88 -10.78 1.52
CA ASP A 322 -26.54 -9.42 1.09
C ASP A 322 -25.82 -8.63 2.20
N PHE A 323 -25.96 -9.03 3.47
CA PHE A 323 -25.25 -8.45 4.59
C PHE A 323 -23.75 -8.80 4.58
N ILE A 324 -23.39 -10.03 4.19
CA ILE A 324 -22.00 -10.52 4.13
C ILE A 324 -21.06 -9.56 3.37
N PRO A 325 -21.40 -9.08 2.16
CA PRO A 325 -20.59 -8.08 1.44
C PRO A 325 -20.34 -6.78 2.22
N ILE A 326 -21.28 -6.31 3.04
CA ILE A 326 -21.19 -5.02 3.74
C ILE A 326 -20.61 -5.10 5.15
N LEU A 327 -20.43 -6.32 5.70
CA LEU A 327 -19.77 -6.55 7.00
C LEU A 327 -18.35 -5.96 7.09
N GLY A 328 -17.66 -5.86 5.94
CA GLY A 328 -16.35 -5.24 5.83
C GLY A 328 -15.31 -5.83 6.80
N LYS A 329 -14.48 -4.95 7.38
CA LYS A 329 -13.38 -5.35 8.28
C LYS A 329 -13.86 -5.97 9.59
N LEU A 330 -15.00 -5.53 10.11
CA LEU A 330 -15.59 -6.09 11.33
C LEU A 330 -15.87 -7.59 11.11
N GLY A 331 -16.42 -7.95 9.95
CA GLY A 331 -16.67 -9.34 9.60
C GLY A 331 -15.41 -10.19 9.50
N THR A 332 -14.33 -9.65 8.92
CA THR A 332 -13.07 -10.38 8.74
C THR A 332 -12.35 -10.66 10.06
N GLN A 333 -12.27 -9.67 10.96
CA GLN A 333 -11.50 -9.81 12.21
C GLN A 333 -12.07 -10.85 13.17
N TYR A 334 -13.38 -11.03 13.17
CA TYR A 334 -14.08 -11.97 14.07
C TYR A 334 -14.64 -13.19 13.32
N SER A 335 -14.22 -13.40 12.07
CA SER A 335 -14.69 -14.50 11.21
C SER A 335 -16.22 -14.58 11.07
N LEU A 336 -16.93 -13.45 11.21
CA LEU A 336 -18.40 -13.41 11.22
C LEU A 336 -18.98 -13.87 9.88
N ARG A 337 -18.30 -13.62 8.77
CA ARG A 337 -18.70 -14.13 7.46
C ARG A 337 -18.88 -15.65 7.49
N TYR A 338 -17.88 -16.37 7.99
CA TYR A 338 -17.94 -17.84 8.08
C TYR A 338 -19.07 -18.28 8.99
N VAL A 339 -19.22 -17.65 10.16
CA VAL A 339 -20.30 -17.98 11.10
C VAL A 339 -21.67 -17.78 10.46
N LEU A 340 -21.88 -16.66 9.78
CA LEU A 340 -23.15 -16.34 9.12
C LEU A 340 -23.45 -17.28 7.95
N GLU A 341 -22.46 -17.60 7.12
CA GLU A 341 -22.61 -18.62 6.04
C GLU A 341 -23.02 -19.98 6.63
N GLN A 342 -22.41 -20.42 7.73
CA GLN A 342 -22.78 -21.67 8.40
C GLN A 342 -24.17 -21.63 9.03
N LEU A 343 -24.61 -20.47 9.54
CA LEU A 343 -25.97 -20.30 10.04
C LEU A 343 -26.99 -20.40 8.89
N THR A 344 -26.69 -19.80 7.73
CA THR A 344 -27.52 -19.94 6.52
C THR A 344 -27.64 -21.40 6.09
N ASP A 345 -26.55 -22.17 6.13
CA ASP A 345 -26.57 -23.61 5.81
C ASP A 345 -27.45 -24.43 6.79
N LEU A 346 -27.62 -23.94 8.02
CA LEU A 346 -28.50 -24.51 9.05
C LEU A 346 -29.94 -23.98 8.98
N GLN A 347 -30.32 -23.28 7.91
CA GLN A 347 -31.63 -22.63 7.75
C GLN A 347 -31.93 -21.58 8.82
N CYS A 348 -30.89 -20.96 9.37
CA CYS A 348 -30.99 -19.78 10.23
C CYS A 348 -30.68 -18.53 9.41
N GLY A 349 -31.48 -17.48 9.57
CA GLY A 349 -31.38 -16.31 8.70
C GLY A 349 -31.95 -15.04 9.32
N PHE A 350 -31.74 -13.92 8.64
CA PHE A 350 -32.51 -12.71 8.94
C PHE A 350 -33.94 -12.86 8.42
N ARG A 351 -34.77 -11.83 8.66
CA ARG A 351 -36.21 -11.88 8.38
C ARG A 351 -36.53 -12.27 6.94
N ASP A 352 -35.78 -11.78 5.96
CA ASP A 352 -36.04 -12.06 4.55
C ASP A 352 -35.48 -13.41 4.11
N ASP A 353 -34.48 -13.97 4.81
CA ASP A 353 -33.95 -15.32 4.52
C ASP A 353 -34.94 -16.43 4.92
N CYS A 354 -35.75 -16.17 5.95
CA CYS A 354 -36.70 -17.13 6.50
C CYS A 354 -38.16 -16.87 6.06
N SER A 355 -38.41 -15.93 5.14
CA SER A 355 -39.79 -15.60 4.74
C SER A 355 -40.47 -16.70 3.92
N GLU A 356 -39.68 -17.56 3.26
CA GLU A 356 -40.17 -18.61 2.36
C GLU A 356 -39.91 -20.04 2.87
N ASN A 357 -39.12 -20.20 3.94
CA ASN A 357 -38.74 -21.49 4.52
C ASN A 357 -39.04 -21.44 6.03
N ASP A 358 -39.44 -22.55 6.67
CA ASP A 358 -39.65 -22.69 8.13
C ASP A 358 -38.34 -22.57 8.95
N GLY A 359 -37.43 -21.69 8.53
CA GLY A 359 -36.14 -21.43 9.13
C GLY A 359 -36.23 -20.62 10.41
N ILE A 360 -35.12 -20.60 11.15
CA ILE A 360 -35.03 -19.87 12.42
C ILE A 360 -34.59 -18.43 12.14
N VAL A 361 -35.47 -17.47 12.46
CA VAL A 361 -35.13 -16.06 12.37
C VAL A 361 -34.14 -15.68 13.48
N LEU A 362 -33.01 -15.10 13.09
CA LEU A 362 -31.98 -14.56 13.97
C LEU A 362 -32.35 -13.12 14.37
N ASP A 363 -33.27 -12.96 15.33
CA ASP A 363 -33.78 -11.67 15.79
C ASP A 363 -33.32 -11.28 17.21
N ASP A 364 -32.34 -11.97 17.77
CA ASP A 364 -31.82 -11.62 19.09
C ASP A 364 -31.02 -10.30 19.10
N ILE A 365 -30.76 -9.81 20.31
CA ILE A 365 -30.08 -8.53 20.55
C ILE A 365 -28.69 -8.50 19.90
N PHE A 366 -27.95 -9.61 19.90
CA PHE A 366 -26.61 -9.66 19.33
C PHE A 366 -26.65 -9.45 17.81
N PHE A 367 -27.52 -10.15 17.07
CA PHE A 367 -27.61 -9.96 15.62
C PHE A 367 -28.12 -8.58 15.26
N THR A 368 -29.10 -8.06 16.01
CA THR A 368 -29.62 -6.70 15.82
C THR A 368 -28.53 -5.64 16.01
N GLU A 369 -27.78 -5.70 17.11
CA GLU A 369 -26.69 -4.76 17.39
C GLU A 369 -25.52 -4.91 16.40
N MET A 370 -25.23 -6.13 15.94
CA MET A 370 -24.24 -6.38 14.88
C MET A 370 -24.63 -5.67 13.58
N VAL A 371 -25.87 -5.87 13.12
CA VAL A 371 -26.39 -5.21 11.92
C VAL A 371 -26.37 -3.69 12.06
N GLN A 372 -26.87 -3.16 13.19
CA GLN A 372 -26.85 -1.72 13.47
C GLN A 372 -25.44 -1.15 13.52
N SER A 373 -24.48 -1.86 14.11
CA SER A 373 -23.08 -1.43 14.18
C SER A 373 -22.45 -1.31 12.79
N VAL A 374 -22.71 -2.27 11.89
CA VAL A 374 -22.24 -2.23 10.50
C VAL A 374 -22.88 -1.05 9.76
N LEU A 375 -24.20 -0.85 9.90
CA LEU A 375 -24.89 0.29 9.29
C LEU A 375 -24.36 1.63 9.81
N TRP A 376 -24.13 1.75 11.11
CA TRP A 376 -23.55 2.96 11.71
C TRP A 376 -22.14 3.23 11.21
N GLU A 377 -21.32 2.21 11.01
CA GLU A 377 -19.98 2.38 10.45
C GLU A 377 -20.05 2.91 9.01
N ILE A 378 -20.95 2.36 8.17
CA ILE A 378 -21.20 2.87 6.81
C ILE A 378 -21.65 4.33 6.85
N LEU A 379 -22.66 4.65 7.67
CA LEU A 379 -23.19 6.01 7.84
C LEU A 379 -22.11 6.99 8.33
N ARG A 380 -21.30 6.59 9.30
CA ARG A 380 -20.18 7.39 9.81
C ARG A 380 -19.13 7.61 8.72
N SER A 381 -18.82 6.60 7.94
CA SER A 381 -17.85 6.70 6.83
C SER A 381 -18.32 7.67 5.74
N ILE A 382 -19.60 7.63 5.39
CA ILE A 382 -20.22 8.61 4.49
C ILE A 382 -20.18 10.01 5.11
N LYS A 383 -20.68 10.18 6.34
CA LYS A 383 -20.77 11.49 7.01
C LYS A 383 -19.40 12.15 7.21
N TYR A 384 -18.41 11.41 7.70
CA TYR A 384 -17.13 11.97 8.11
C TYR A 384 -16.04 11.91 7.03
N ASN A 385 -16.15 11.00 6.05
CA ASN A 385 -15.11 10.85 5.02
C ASN A 385 -15.65 11.01 3.59
N ALA A 386 -16.97 11.17 3.42
CA ALA A 386 -17.63 11.13 2.12
C ALA A 386 -17.28 9.87 1.32
N ARG A 387 -17.08 8.75 2.03
CA ARG A 387 -16.74 7.45 1.44
C ARG A 387 -17.98 6.83 0.78
N ILE A 388 -18.24 7.22 -0.45
CA ILE A 388 -19.44 6.80 -1.22
C ILE A 388 -18.96 5.88 -2.34
N ALA A 389 -19.46 4.63 -2.36
CA ALA A 389 -19.13 3.69 -3.43
C ALA A 389 -19.70 4.19 -4.76
N VAL A 390 -18.94 4.01 -5.84
CA VAL A 390 -19.37 4.38 -7.19
C VAL A 390 -19.58 3.10 -8.01
N PRO A 391 -20.75 2.92 -8.66
CA PRO A 391 -20.97 1.79 -9.57
C PRO A 391 -20.04 1.87 -10.77
N GLU A 392 -19.74 0.74 -11.41
CA GLU A 392 -18.89 0.65 -12.61
C GLU A 392 -17.56 1.40 -12.47
N SER A 393 -16.96 1.29 -11.28
CA SER A 393 -15.77 2.05 -10.91
C SER A 393 -14.86 1.27 -9.96
N TRP A 394 -13.57 1.25 -10.27
CA TRP A 394 -12.59 0.39 -9.59
C TRP A 394 -11.32 1.14 -9.22
N THR A 395 -10.58 0.58 -8.27
CA THR A 395 -9.23 0.97 -7.86
C THR A 395 -8.27 -0.15 -8.21
N LEU A 396 -7.39 0.09 -9.19
CA LEU A 396 -6.59 -0.94 -9.84
C LEU A 396 -5.10 -0.61 -9.75
N LEU A 397 -4.24 -1.63 -9.69
CA LEU A 397 -2.79 -1.44 -9.78
C LEU A 397 -2.42 -0.97 -11.19
N GLY A 398 -1.58 0.07 -11.28
CA GLY A 398 -1.11 0.60 -12.56
C GLY A 398 0.06 -0.18 -13.15
N LEU A 399 0.04 -0.32 -14.47
CA LEU A 399 1.06 -1.00 -15.27
C LEU A 399 1.42 -0.17 -16.51
N ALA A 400 2.64 -0.34 -17.00
CA ALA A 400 3.06 0.21 -18.28
C ALA A 400 2.77 -0.78 -19.42
N ASP A 401 2.32 -0.26 -20.56
CA ASP A 401 2.16 -1.03 -21.78
C ASP A 401 3.51 -1.40 -22.41
N ASN A 402 3.95 -2.63 -22.16
CA ASN A 402 5.19 -3.16 -22.73
C ASN A 402 5.06 -3.56 -24.21
N ASP A 403 3.85 -3.82 -24.69
CA ASP A 403 3.59 -4.30 -26.06
C ASP A 403 3.35 -3.15 -27.04
N ASN A 404 3.30 -1.90 -26.53
CA ASN A 404 3.06 -0.69 -27.31
C ASN A 404 1.76 -0.75 -28.14
N ILE A 405 0.70 -1.29 -27.54
CA ILE A 405 -0.64 -1.43 -28.11
C ILE A 405 -1.44 -0.12 -27.99
N LEU A 406 -1.30 0.58 -26.86
CA LEU A 406 -2.09 1.75 -26.49
C LEU A 406 -1.51 3.03 -27.06
N GLN A 407 -2.38 3.84 -27.67
CA GLN A 407 -2.06 5.22 -28.04
C GLN A 407 -2.14 6.14 -26.81
N GLU A 408 -1.58 7.35 -26.92
CA GLU A 408 -1.70 8.36 -25.88
C GLU A 408 -3.18 8.64 -25.53
N GLY A 409 -3.50 8.66 -24.23
CA GLY A 409 -4.87 8.82 -23.72
C GLY A 409 -5.72 7.55 -23.72
N GLN A 410 -5.19 6.40 -24.16
CA GLN A 410 -5.85 5.10 -24.06
C GLN A 410 -5.35 4.29 -22.86
N VAL A 411 -6.25 3.47 -22.30
CA VAL A 411 -5.96 2.52 -21.22
C VAL A 411 -6.62 1.17 -21.48
N MET A 412 -6.05 0.09 -20.94
CA MET A 412 -6.69 -1.23 -20.91
C MET A 412 -6.92 -1.65 -19.46
N ALA A 413 -8.12 -2.14 -19.15
CA ALA A 413 -8.41 -2.68 -17.82
C ALA A 413 -9.36 -3.87 -17.94
N TYR A 414 -9.00 -4.98 -17.29
CA TYR A 414 -9.78 -6.20 -17.24
C TYR A 414 -10.22 -6.48 -15.81
N ILE A 415 -11.54 -6.45 -15.57
CA ILE A 415 -12.13 -6.57 -14.24
C ILE A 415 -12.66 -7.98 -14.04
N VAL A 416 -12.28 -8.63 -12.94
CA VAL A 416 -12.89 -9.86 -12.44
C VAL A 416 -13.29 -9.65 -10.99
N ASP A 417 -14.58 -9.52 -10.72
CA ASP A 417 -15.15 -9.35 -9.40
C ASP A 417 -16.48 -10.12 -9.24
N ASP A 418 -17.20 -9.92 -8.14
CA ASP A 418 -18.46 -10.63 -7.87
C ASP A 418 -19.56 -10.34 -8.92
N GLU A 419 -19.51 -9.18 -9.58
CA GLU A 419 -20.44 -8.77 -10.63
C GLU A 419 -19.98 -9.30 -12.00
N TYR A 420 -18.68 -9.28 -12.26
CA TYR A 420 -18.04 -9.69 -13.51
C TYR A 420 -17.19 -10.96 -13.34
N LYS A 421 -17.82 -12.06 -12.89
CA LYS A 421 -17.11 -13.32 -12.61
C LYS A 421 -16.33 -13.90 -13.81
N ASN A 422 -16.90 -13.77 -15.00
CA ASN A 422 -16.27 -14.21 -16.26
C ASN A 422 -15.30 -13.17 -16.85
N GLY A 423 -15.10 -12.07 -16.14
CA GLY A 423 -14.29 -10.93 -16.55
C GLY A 423 -15.00 -9.97 -17.51
N LYS A 424 -14.57 -8.70 -17.47
CA LYS A 424 -15.04 -7.62 -18.34
C LYS A 424 -13.89 -6.70 -18.73
N TRP A 425 -13.71 -6.48 -20.03
CA TRP A 425 -12.92 -5.35 -20.52
C TRP A 425 -13.71 -4.06 -20.35
N LEU A 426 -13.04 -3.02 -19.85
CA LEU A 426 -13.61 -1.67 -19.87
C LEU A 426 -13.47 -1.08 -21.27
N GLU A 427 -14.54 -0.50 -21.79
CA GLU A 427 -14.59 0.07 -23.14
C GLU A 427 -15.28 1.44 -23.15
N GLY A 428 -14.71 2.39 -23.90
CA GLY A 428 -15.25 3.73 -24.06
C GLY A 428 -14.69 4.75 -23.06
N PRO A 429 -15.31 5.94 -22.96
CA PRO A 429 -14.82 7.01 -22.10
C PRO A 429 -14.80 6.59 -20.62
N ALA A 430 -13.74 6.97 -19.92
CA ALA A 430 -13.61 6.73 -18.49
C ALA A 430 -12.92 7.92 -17.79
N LEU A 431 -13.35 8.20 -16.57
CA LEU A 431 -12.67 9.10 -15.65
C LEU A 431 -11.51 8.34 -14.99
N ILE A 432 -10.34 8.96 -14.89
CA ILE A 432 -9.19 8.38 -14.20
C ILE A 432 -8.53 9.37 -13.23
N CYS A 433 -8.13 8.89 -12.06
CA CYS A 433 -7.34 9.68 -11.10
C CYS A 433 -6.52 8.80 -10.16
N ARG A 434 -5.62 9.41 -9.40
CA ARG A 434 -4.89 8.77 -8.29
C ARG A 434 -5.21 9.51 -6.99
N SER A 435 -5.53 8.77 -5.94
CA SER A 435 -5.71 9.38 -4.61
C SER A 435 -4.35 9.52 -3.92
N PRO A 436 -4.09 10.62 -3.20
CA PRO A 436 -4.95 11.78 -2.98
C PRO A 436 -4.96 12.76 -4.17
N VAL A 437 -6.14 13.28 -4.48
CA VAL A 437 -6.35 14.30 -5.54
C VAL A 437 -6.24 15.69 -4.92
N MET A 438 -5.33 16.52 -5.45
CA MET A 438 -5.12 17.89 -4.94
C MET A 438 -5.17 18.90 -6.08
N HIS A 439 -4.42 18.67 -7.15
CA HIS A 439 -4.42 19.54 -8.32
C HIS A 439 -5.62 19.20 -9.21
N PRO A 440 -6.31 20.19 -9.82
CA PRO A 440 -7.43 19.92 -10.73
C PRO A 440 -7.06 19.01 -11.91
N GLY A 441 -5.80 19.02 -12.33
CA GLY A 441 -5.25 18.14 -13.36
C GLY A 441 -4.93 16.71 -12.91
N ASP A 442 -5.10 16.38 -11.63
CA ASP A 442 -4.92 14.98 -11.14
C ASP A 442 -6.09 14.07 -11.56
N VAL A 443 -7.14 14.65 -12.14
CA VAL A 443 -8.31 13.96 -12.68
C VAL A 443 -8.36 14.19 -14.19
N GLN A 444 -8.32 13.11 -14.95
CA GLN A 444 -8.30 13.13 -16.41
C GLN A 444 -9.43 12.28 -17.00
N MET A 445 -9.75 12.52 -18.27
CA MET A 445 -10.58 11.61 -19.08
C MET A 445 -9.67 10.80 -19.99
N VAL A 446 -9.97 9.51 -20.11
CA VAL A 446 -9.28 8.56 -20.98
C VAL A 446 -10.28 7.74 -21.78
N THR A 447 -9.77 7.02 -22.78
CA THR A 447 -10.56 6.02 -23.51
C THR A 447 -10.09 4.62 -23.11
N ALA A 448 -10.94 3.87 -22.44
CA ALA A 448 -10.71 2.45 -22.21
C ALA A 448 -10.93 1.67 -23.50
N ILE A 449 -10.02 0.76 -23.84
CA ILE A 449 -10.13 -0.09 -25.03
C ILE A 449 -9.94 -1.56 -24.64
N SER A 450 -10.57 -2.45 -25.41
CA SER A 450 -10.22 -3.86 -25.41
C SER A 450 -8.98 -4.11 -26.28
N PRO A 451 -8.15 -5.09 -25.91
CA PRO A 451 -6.94 -5.40 -26.66
C PRO A 451 -7.27 -5.98 -28.06
N PRO A 452 -6.40 -5.79 -29.07
CA PRO A 452 -6.58 -6.39 -30.38
C PRO A 452 -6.70 -7.91 -30.32
N GLN A 453 -7.58 -8.49 -31.13
CA GLN A 453 -7.79 -9.94 -31.14
C GLN A 453 -6.49 -10.70 -31.44
N GLY A 454 -6.17 -11.69 -30.61
CA GLY A 454 -4.96 -12.52 -30.75
C GLY A 454 -3.68 -11.91 -30.16
N SER A 455 -3.72 -10.67 -29.66
CA SER A 455 -2.63 -10.09 -28.87
C SER A 455 -2.41 -10.84 -27.56
N ALA A 456 -1.25 -10.65 -26.92
CA ALA A 456 -0.95 -11.28 -25.64
C ALA A 456 -1.97 -10.88 -24.54
N PRO A 457 -2.34 -9.60 -24.36
CA PRO A 457 -3.36 -9.22 -23.37
C PRO A 457 -4.75 -9.79 -23.66
N ALA A 458 -5.10 -10.03 -24.93
CA ALA A 458 -6.38 -10.64 -25.29
C ALA A 458 -6.44 -12.14 -24.91
N ARG A 459 -5.31 -12.85 -24.97
CA ARG A 459 -5.21 -14.27 -24.59
C ARG A 459 -5.04 -14.47 -23.08
N ASN A 460 -4.27 -13.59 -22.45
CA ASN A 460 -3.95 -13.63 -21.03
C ASN A 460 -4.16 -12.23 -20.44
N PRO A 461 -5.40 -11.86 -20.09
CA PRO A 461 -5.69 -10.55 -19.52
C PRO A 461 -4.97 -10.33 -18.19
N LEU A 462 -4.45 -9.13 -17.96
CA LEU A 462 -3.87 -8.74 -16.67
C LEU A 462 -4.99 -8.39 -15.69
N VAL A 463 -5.37 -9.35 -14.86
CA VAL A 463 -6.61 -9.33 -14.08
C VAL A 463 -6.56 -8.27 -12.99
N ASN A 464 -7.61 -7.46 -12.88
CA ASN A 464 -7.79 -6.44 -11.84
C ASN A 464 -6.63 -5.42 -11.79
N SER A 465 -6.13 -5.06 -12.97
CA SER A 465 -5.08 -4.07 -13.17
C SER A 465 -5.46 -3.11 -14.31
N ILE A 466 -4.74 -2.00 -14.40
CA ILE A 466 -4.90 -1.02 -15.47
C ILE A 466 -3.56 -0.76 -16.16
N VAL A 467 -3.55 -0.90 -17.48
CA VAL A 467 -2.38 -0.70 -18.33
C VAL A 467 -2.47 0.68 -18.97
N PHE A 468 -1.40 1.44 -18.84
CA PHE A 468 -1.24 2.79 -19.36
C PHE A 468 -0.33 2.79 -20.60
N SER A 469 -0.66 3.62 -21.57
CA SER A 469 0.18 3.83 -22.75
C SER A 469 1.60 4.27 -22.37
N THR A 470 2.57 3.70 -23.09
CA THR A 470 3.97 4.14 -23.09
C THR A 470 4.28 5.13 -24.22
N GLN A 471 3.27 5.56 -24.97
CA GLN A 471 3.35 6.60 -26.00
C GLN A 471 2.99 7.98 -25.44
N GLY A 472 3.29 9.01 -26.23
CA GLY A 472 3.07 10.41 -25.87
C GLY A 472 4.28 11.06 -25.20
N GLN A 473 4.15 12.33 -24.83
CA GLN A 473 5.26 13.12 -24.29
C GLN A 473 5.61 12.76 -22.85
N ARG A 474 4.60 12.45 -22.03
CA ARG A 474 4.72 12.18 -20.59
C ARG A 474 3.76 11.08 -20.17
N SER A 475 4.23 10.17 -19.31
CA SER A 475 3.40 9.09 -18.77
C SER A 475 2.19 9.64 -18.03
N LEU A 476 1.00 9.14 -18.38
CA LEU A 476 -0.25 9.51 -17.73
C LEU A 476 -0.20 9.25 -16.21
N ALA A 477 0.50 8.20 -15.75
CA ALA A 477 0.72 7.95 -14.32
C ALA A 477 1.29 9.18 -13.59
N THR A 478 2.32 9.79 -14.17
CA THR A 478 2.97 10.98 -13.59
C THR A 478 2.08 12.23 -13.67
N CYS A 479 1.11 12.26 -14.58
CA CYS A 479 0.10 13.32 -14.67
C CYS A 479 -0.96 13.20 -13.56
N LEU A 480 -1.14 12.01 -12.97
CA LEU A 480 -2.13 11.74 -11.93
C LEU A 480 -1.48 11.82 -10.55
N ALA A 481 -1.42 13.04 -10.00
CA ALA A 481 -0.83 13.34 -8.70
C ALA A 481 0.66 12.96 -8.58
N ALA A 482 1.45 12.95 -9.67
CA ALA A 482 2.84 12.45 -9.71
C ALA A 482 2.96 10.96 -9.33
N GLY A 483 2.09 10.12 -9.92
CA GLY A 483 2.14 8.67 -9.74
C GLY A 483 3.21 7.97 -10.59
N ASP A 484 3.44 6.71 -10.25
CA ASP A 484 4.33 5.78 -10.95
C ASP A 484 3.70 4.36 -10.99
N PHE A 485 4.49 3.35 -11.34
CA PHE A 485 4.09 1.94 -11.33
C PHE A 485 4.84 1.14 -10.27
N ASP A 486 5.24 1.76 -9.16
CA ASP A 486 5.91 1.08 -8.05
C ASP A 486 4.95 0.43 -7.03
N GLY A 487 3.66 0.57 -7.30
CA GLY A 487 2.53 0.01 -6.55
C GLY A 487 1.36 0.96 -6.34
N ASP A 488 1.37 2.09 -7.04
CA ASP A 488 0.25 3.00 -7.07
C ASP A 488 -1.03 2.32 -7.55
N SER A 489 -2.14 2.77 -6.95
CA SER A 489 -3.47 2.35 -7.32
C SER A 489 -4.24 3.52 -7.94
N TYR A 490 -4.83 3.27 -9.09
CA TYR A 490 -5.54 4.26 -9.89
C TYR A 490 -7.04 3.99 -9.85
N HIS A 491 -7.81 5.05 -9.67
CA HIS A 491 -9.25 5.02 -9.76
C HIS A 491 -9.66 5.16 -11.22
N ILE A 492 -10.46 4.24 -11.73
CA ILE A 492 -11.09 4.32 -13.05
C ILE A 492 -12.60 4.19 -12.89
N SER A 493 -13.37 5.04 -13.56
CA SER A 493 -14.84 5.06 -13.49
C SER A 493 -15.45 5.22 -14.88
N GLN A 494 -16.38 4.31 -15.22
CA GLN A 494 -17.26 4.46 -16.38
C GLN A 494 -18.61 5.10 -16.02
N HIS A 495 -18.77 5.55 -14.77
CA HIS A 495 -20.01 6.16 -14.31
C HIS A 495 -20.16 7.58 -14.88
N GLU A 496 -20.81 7.69 -16.04
CA GLU A 496 -20.99 8.93 -16.82
C GLU A 496 -21.41 10.16 -15.99
N PRO A 497 -22.28 10.07 -14.96
CA PRO A 497 -22.62 11.22 -14.12
C PRO A 497 -21.43 11.90 -13.41
N LEU A 498 -20.27 11.24 -13.32
CA LEU A 498 -19.02 11.79 -12.78
C LEU A 498 -18.04 12.29 -13.84
N PHE A 499 -18.37 12.20 -15.12
CA PHE A 499 -17.48 12.71 -16.18
C PHE A 499 -17.35 14.22 -16.08
N ILE A 500 -16.10 14.67 -16.15
CA ILE A 500 -15.76 16.09 -16.04
C ILE A 500 -16.12 16.82 -17.34
N THR A 501 -16.65 18.03 -17.21
CA THR A 501 -17.03 18.89 -18.35
C THR A 501 -16.06 20.06 -18.54
N HIS A 502 -15.19 20.30 -17.57
CA HIS A 502 -14.17 21.35 -17.59
C HIS A 502 -12.78 20.76 -17.29
N PRO A 503 -12.22 19.94 -18.21
CA PRO A 503 -10.93 19.30 -18.02
C PRO A 503 -9.83 20.33 -17.74
N HIS A 504 -8.82 19.90 -16.99
CA HIS A 504 -7.69 20.74 -16.63
C HIS A 504 -6.40 20.03 -16.98
N LEU A 505 -5.41 20.78 -17.47
CA LEU A 505 -4.10 20.21 -17.74
C LEU A 505 -3.47 19.68 -16.45
N PRO A 506 -2.74 18.57 -16.50
CA PRO A 506 -1.91 18.12 -15.40
C PRO A 506 -0.98 19.23 -14.92
N ALA A 507 -0.56 19.15 -13.65
CA ALA A 507 0.51 20.03 -13.18
C ALA A 507 1.75 19.81 -14.06
N PRO A 508 2.54 20.85 -14.35
CA PRO A 508 3.83 20.69 -15.03
C PRO A 508 4.66 19.59 -14.39
N ALA A 509 5.50 18.91 -15.17
CA ALA A 509 6.44 17.97 -14.58
C ALA A 509 7.27 18.71 -13.54
N ALA A 510 7.43 18.14 -12.34
CA ALA A 510 8.27 18.75 -11.33
C ALA A 510 9.67 18.93 -11.92
N GLU A 511 10.18 20.16 -11.91
CA GLU A 511 11.55 20.45 -12.33
C GLU A 511 12.51 19.81 -11.30
N GLY A 512 12.91 18.57 -11.58
CA GLY A 512 13.84 17.81 -10.74
C GLY A 512 13.21 17.14 -9.51
N ALA A 513 13.90 16.10 -9.01
CA ALA A 513 13.63 15.58 -7.67
C ALA A 513 13.79 16.74 -6.67
N ALA A 514 12.89 16.89 -5.70
CA ALA A 514 13.02 17.92 -4.67
C ALA A 514 14.45 17.93 -4.11
N ASP A 515 15.00 19.12 -3.89
CA ASP A 515 16.40 19.32 -3.50
C ASP A 515 16.74 18.39 -2.34
N ARG A 516 17.55 17.36 -2.64
CA ARG A 516 17.89 16.35 -1.66
C ARG A 516 18.88 16.96 -0.68
N HIS A 517 18.57 16.91 0.62
CA HIS A 517 19.53 17.34 1.61
C HIS A 517 20.71 16.36 1.63
N ARG A 518 21.88 16.85 1.22
CA ARG A 518 23.14 16.09 1.20
C ARG A 518 24.10 16.65 2.23
N ILE A 519 24.74 15.75 2.97
CA ILE A 519 25.84 16.08 3.87
C ILE A 519 27.08 16.33 3.02
N GLU A 520 27.71 17.47 3.20
CA GLU A 520 28.94 17.84 2.48
C GLU A 520 30.15 17.12 3.09
N GLY A 521 31.00 16.55 2.21
CA GLY A 521 32.33 16.06 2.58
C GLY A 521 32.37 14.74 3.38
N ARG A 522 31.24 14.08 3.66
CA ARG A 522 31.20 12.76 4.28
C ARG A 522 29.93 11.97 3.96
N ASP A 523 30.00 10.66 4.19
CA ASP A 523 28.82 9.81 4.23
C ASP A 523 28.00 10.06 5.50
N GLY A 524 26.68 9.85 5.38
CA GLY A 524 25.75 9.85 6.49
C GLY A 524 25.91 8.60 7.35
N THR A 525 25.73 8.78 8.64
CA THR A 525 25.74 7.75 9.68
C THR A 525 24.32 7.36 10.04
N ILE A 526 24.17 6.31 10.84
CA ILE A 526 22.85 5.95 11.38
C ILE A 526 22.28 7.06 12.29
N ASP A 527 23.13 7.83 12.96
CA ASP A 527 22.69 8.96 13.78
C ASP A 527 22.09 10.07 12.93
N ASP A 528 22.62 10.30 11.72
CA ASP A 528 22.02 11.25 10.77
C ASP A 528 20.65 10.75 10.26
N VAL A 529 20.47 9.42 10.09
CA VAL A 529 19.16 8.83 9.77
C VAL A 529 18.19 8.95 10.96
N ALA A 530 18.69 8.84 12.19
CA ALA A 530 17.90 9.07 13.39
C ALA A 530 17.49 10.54 13.53
N ASP A 531 18.36 11.49 13.18
CA ASP A 531 18.04 12.91 13.11
C ASP A 531 16.98 13.18 12.04
N PHE A 532 17.10 12.57 10.87
CA PHE A 532 16.05 12.66 9.86
C PHE A 532 14.69 12.13 10.35
N PHE A 533 14.66 11.05 11.15
CA PHE A 533 13.40 10.56 11.74
C PHE A 533 12.76 11.61 12.67
N VAL A 534 13.57 12.34 13.44
CA VAL A 534 13.13 13.47 14.28
C VAL A 534 12.62 14.62 13.42
N ASP A 535 13.33 14.98 12.36
CA ASP A 535 12.92 16.02 11.41
C ASP A 535 11.61 15.66 10.71
N TYR A 536 11.44 14.37 10.39
CA TYR A 536 10.21 13.84 9.82
C TYR A 536 9.00 14.07 10.74
N ILE A 537 9.12 13.74 12.02
CA ILE A 537 8.05 13.98 13.01
C ILE A 537 7.69 15.46 13.07
N ASN A 538 8.69 16.34 13.06
CA ASN A 538 8.50 17.78 13.17
C ASN A 538 7.90 18.41 11.90
N SER A 539 8.07 17.77 10.76
CA SER A 539 7.70 18.31 9.44
C SER A 539 6.60 17.50 8.72
N ASP A 540 5.92 16.58 9.43
CA ASP A 540 4.78 15.82 8.91
C ASP A 540 3.53 16.72 8.73
N THR A 541 3.53 17.45 7.62
CA THR A 541 2.54 18.48 7.29
C THR A 541 1.49 18.03 6.28
N VAL A 542 1.58 16.80 5.76
CA VAL A 542 0.69 16.25 4.72
C VAL A 542 -0.79 16.40 5.13
N GLY A 543 -1.14 15.98 6.36
CA GLY A 543 -2.50 16.08 6.87
C GLY A 543 -3.00 17.52 7.05
N LEU A 544 -2.10 18.45 7.41
CA LEU A 544 -2.41 19.87 7.54
C LEU A 544 -2.69 20.49 6.17
N LEU A 545 -1.82 20.25 5.20
CA LEU A 545 -1.93 20.77 3.83
C LEU A 545 -3.22 20.27 3.16
N ALA A 546 -3.53 18.97 3.25
CA ALA A 546 -4.78 18.41 2.72
C ALA A 546 -6.03 19.08 3.33
N ARG A 547 -6.03 19.32 4.64
CA ARG A 547 -7.16 19.96 5.33
C ARG A 547 -7.32 21.42 4.91
N GLN A 548 -6.23 22.17 4.86
CA GLN A 548 -6.27 23.58 4.44
C GLN A 548 -6.70 23.71 2.98
N HIS A 549 -6.25 22.79 2.12
CA HIS A 549 -6.67 22.75 0.72
C HIS A 549 -8.19 22.59 0.60
N LEU A 550 -8.79 21.66 1.34
CA LEU A 550 -10.24 21.47 1.36
C LEU A 550 -10.98 22.71 1.87
N ILE A 551 -10.53 23.31 2.97
CA ILE A 551 -11.16 24.50 3.55
C ILE A 551 -11.14 25.68 2.56
N ILE A 552 -9.99 25.92 1.94
CA ILE A 552 -9.82 27.04 1.00
C ILE A 552 -10.58 26.78 -0.30
N ALA A 553 -10.60 25.54 -0.80
CA ALA A 553 -11.36 25.17 -1.97
C ALA A 553 -12.86 25.40 -1.75
N ASP A 554 -13.40 24.99 -0.60
CA ASP A 554 -14.81 25.18 -0.22
C ASP A 554 -15.21 26.67 -0.13
N GLN A 555 -14.33 27.52 0.40
CA GLN A 555 -14.57 28.96 0.52
C GLN A 555 -14.37 29.74 -0.79
N SER A 556 -13.78 29.11 -1.80
CA SER A 556 -13.40 29.76 -3.06
C SER A 556 -14.41 29.45 -4.14
N TRP A 557 -14.91 30.47 -4.84
CA TRP A 557 -15.75 30.28 -6.03
C TRP A 557 -15.01 29.57 -7.19
N LYS A 558 -13.67 29.56 -7.18
CA LYS A 558 -12.84 28.80 -8.13
C LYS A 558 -12.62 27.34 -7.70
N GLY A 559 -13.13 26.93 -6.53
CA GLY A 559 -12.85 25.62 -5.95
C GLY A 559 -11.35 25.35 -5.86
N VAL A 560 -10.94 24.14 -6.29
CA VAL A 560 -9.52 23.72 -6.31
C VAL A 560 -8.66 24.46 -7.34
N LYS A 561 -9.26 25.23 -8.26
CA LYS A 561 -8.54 26.10 -9.22
C LYS A 561 -8.12 27.45 -8.61
N SER A 562 -8.37 27.66 -7.32
CA SER A 562 -7.88 28.84 -6.60
C SER A 562 -6.34 28.87 -6.59
N PRO A 563 -5.68 30.03 -6.80
CA PRO A 563 -4.22 30.11 -6.73
C PRO A 563 -3.64 29.53 -5.43
N LYS A 564 -4.29 29.80 -4.29
CA LYS A 564 -3.90 29.24 -2.99
C LYS A 564 -4.00 27.72 -2.94
N CYS A 565 -5.00 27.13 -3.62
CA CYS A 565 -5.15 25.67 -3.70
C CYS A 565 -4.06 25.06 -4.58
N LEU A 566 -3.69 25.71 -5.69
CA LEU A 566 -2.59 25.29 -6.54
C LEU A 566 -1.25 25.34 -5.79
N ASP A 567 -1.00 26.40 -5.02
CA ASP A 567 0.19 26.50 -4.16
C ASP A 567 0.22 25.38 -3.12
N LEU A 568 -0.92 25.11 -2.47
CA LEU A 568 -1.05 24.02 -1.51
C LEU A 568 -0.87 22.65 -2.16
N ALA A 569 -1.34 22.44 -3.39
CA ALA A 569 -1.12 21.20 -4.12
C ALA A 569 0.38 20.98 -4.43
N ALA A 570 1.10 22.04 -4.82
CA ALA A 570 2.55 21.98 -5.02
C ALA A 570 3.30 21.69 -3.70
N MET A 571 2.92 22.34 -2.60
CA MET A 571 3.48 22.06 -1.27
C MET A 571 3.17 20.63 -0.82
N TYR A 572 1.95 20.14 -1.09
CA TYR A 572 1.52 18.79 -0.75
C TYR A 572 2.35 17.74 -1.47
N SER A 573 2.58 17.91 -2.78
CA SER A 573 3.45 17.03 -3.56
C SER A 573 4.85 16.94 -2.96
N ARG A 574 5.46 18.08 -2.58
CA ARG A 574 6.77 18.10 -1.88
C ARG A 574 6.72 17.39 -0.53
N ALA A 575 5.65 17.57 0.23
CA ALA A 575 5.50 16.93 1.54
C ALA A 575 5.33 15.40 1.45
N VAL A 576 4.75 14.88 0.36
CA VAL A 576 4.63 13.44 0.11
C VAL A 576 6.00 12.81 -0.22
N ASP A 577 6.87 13.56 -0.90
CA ASP A 577 8.23 13.12 -1.26
C ASP A 577 9.29 13.38 -0.18
N PHE A 578 8.94 14.16 0.85
CA PHE A 578 9.81 14.46 1.99
C PHE A 578 10.46 13.22 2.65
N PRO A 579 9.79 12.05 2.81
CA PRO A 579 10.43 10.84 3.32
C PRO A 579 11.69 10.37 2.56
N LYS A 580 11.95 10.89 1.36
CA LYS A 580 13.02 10.47 0.45
C LYS A 580 13.93 11.63 -0.01
N THR A 581 13.68 12.85 0.45
CA THR A 581 14.34 14.08 -0.04
C THR A 581 15.00 14.85 1.09
#